data_AF-X1TP03-F1
#
_entry.id   AF-X1TP03-F1
#
_cell.length_a   1.000
_cell.length_b   1.000
_cell.length_c   1.000
_cell.angle_alpha   90.00
_cell.angle_beta   90.00
_cell.angle_gamma   90.00
#
_symmetry.space_group_name_H-M   'P 1'
#
loop_
_entity.id
_entity.type
_entity.pdbx_description
1 polymer ?
#
loop_
_entity_poly.entity_id
_entity_poly.type
_entity_poly.pdbx_seq_one_letter_code
_entity_poly.pdbx_strand_id
1 'polypeptide(L)'
;MAILALALTPVIICKEIDLSFGSIMGFSAWVFVSLCASTGNPTLALVLSLLTGLLAGLLNGILVVKVGVPSLIITIGTMFFWRGLIMVCSGGIGKTLVPIKDTILLKSLVGRIGGVVPAQALWAIGLAFLFWLVL
;
A
#
# COMPACT_ATOMS: atom_id res chain seq x y z
N MET A 1 2.12 5.38 9.79
CA MET A 1 0.79 6.02 9.71
C MET A 1 0.82 7.36 8.98
N ALA A 2 1.80 8.24 9.21
CA ALA A 2 1.89 9.53 8.52
C ALA A 2 1.81 9.44 6.98
N ILE A 3 2.53 8.51 6.36
CA ILE A 3 2.51 8.30 4.90
C ILE A 3 1.10 7.96 4.38
N LEU A 4 0.35 7.14 5.12
CA LEU A 4 -1.02 6.76 4.76
C LEU A 4 -1.98 7.94 4.88
N ALA A 5 -1.81 8.76 5.92
CA ALA A 5 -2.61 9.98 6.09
C ALA A 5 -2.37 10.98 4.95
N LEU A 6 -1.12 11.13 4.50
CA LEU A 6 -0.79 11.96 3.34
C LEU A 6 -1.47 11.45 2.06
N ALA A 7 -1.45 10.14 1.81
CA ALA A 7 -2.11 9.55 0.65
C ALA A 7 -3.64 9.76 0.66
N LEU A 8 -4.28 9.80 1.83
CA LEU A 8 -5.72 10.04 1.98
C LEU A 8 -6.12 11.53 1.88
N THR A 9 -5.17 12.44 2.03
CA THR A 9 -5.42 13.89 2.00
C THR A 9 -6.16 14.36 0.73
N PRO A 10 -5.72 14.03 -0.50
CA PRO A 10 -6.43 14.45 -1.71
C PRO A 10 -7.85 13.88 -1.81
N VAL A 11 -8.09 12.66 -1.30
CA VAL A 11 -9.43 12.04 -1.28
C VAL A 11 -10.39 12.83 -0.39
N ILE A 12 -9.91 13.24 0.79
CA ILE A 12 -10.70 14.04 1.74
C ILE A 12 -10.98 15.44 1.19
N ILE A 13 -10.02 16.05 0.47
CA ILE A 13 -10.21 17.35 -0.19
C ILE A 13 -11.35 17.28 -1.22
N CYS A 14 -11.48 16.16 -1.93
CA CYS A 14 -12.60 15.90 -2.84
C CYS A 14 -13.95 15.64 -2.12
N LYS A 15 -14.01 15.75 -0.78
CA LYS A 15 -15.17 15.42 0.07
C LYS A 15 -15.60 13.95 -0.03
N GLU A 16 -14.66 13.08 -0.38
CA GLU A 16 -14.88 11.64 -0.41
C GLU A 16 -14.21 10.95 0.79
N ILE A 17 -14.61 9.71 1.06
CA ILE A 17 -14.04 8.88 2.11
C ILE A 17 -13.60 7.56 1.49
N ASP A 18 -12.32 7.23 1.64
CA ASP A 18 -11.79 5.92 1.29
C ASP A 18 -11.47 5.11 2.55
N LEU A 19 -12.19 4.00 2.74
CA LEU A 19 -11.96 3.00 3.80
C LEU A 19 -11.17 1.78 3.30
N SER A 20 -11.00 1.64 1.97
CA SER A 20 -10.40 0.47 1.34
C SER A 20 -8.86 0.50 1.32
N PHE A 21 -8.25 1.67 1.55
CA PHE A 21 -6.79 1.86 1.54
C PHE A 21 -6.04 0.85 2.41
N GLY A 22 -6.59 0.49 3.58
CA GLY A 22 -6.00 -0.50 4.48
C GLY A 22 -6.00 -1.90 3.88
N SER A 23 -7.08 -2.29 3.20
CA SER A 23 -7.18 -3.57 2.51
C SER A 23 -6.28 -3.63 1.28
N ILE A 24 -6.19 -2.54 0.50
CA ILE A 24 -5.28 -2.43 -0.64
C ILE A 24 -3.83 -2.55 -0.18
N MET A 25 -3.46 -1.83 0.89
CA MET A 25 -2.13 -1.94 1.50
C MET A 25 -1.84 -3.38 1.92
N GLY A 26 -2.79 -4.06 2.56
CA GLY A 26 -2.66 -5.46 2.94
C GLY A 26 -2.47 -6.39 1.74
N PHE A 27 -3.18 -6.13 0.63
CA PHE A 27 -3.05 -6.91 -0.59
C PHE A 27 -1.69 -6.69 -1.27
N SER A 28 -1.26 -5.45 -1.43
CA SER A 28 0.08 -5.14 -1.96
C SER A 28 1.20 -5.73 -1.09
N ALA A 29 1.05 -5.72 0.24
CA ALA A 29 1.99 -6.37 1.14
C ALA A 29 2.03 -7.90 0.94
N TRP A 30 0.87 -8.54 0.77
CA TRP A 30 0.80 -9.97 0.47
C TRP A 30 1.44 -10.31 -0.89
N VAL A 31 1.15 -9.51 -1.92
CA VAL A 31 1.78 -9.64 -3.26
C VAL A 31 3.29 -9.54 -3.14
N PHE A 32 3.81 -8.54 -2.40
CA PHE A 32 5.25 -8.39 -2.16
C PHE A 32 5.86 -9.65 -1.53
N VAL A 33 5.23 -10.17 -0.47
CA VAL A 33 5.69 -11.38 0.23
C VAL A 33 5.67 -12.59 -0.71
N SER A 34 4.59 -12.75 -1.47
CA SER A 34 4.40 -13.88 -2.37
C SER A 34 5.44 -13.89 -3.50
N LEU A 35 5.68 -12.74 -4.13
CA LEU A 35 6.71 -12.61 -5.17
C LEU A 35 8.12 -12.74 -4.61
N CYS A 36 8.38 -12.19 -3.43
CA CYS A 36 9.65 -12.41 -2.74
C CYS A 36 9.92 -13.90 -2.51
N ALA A 37 8.90 -14.65 -2.09
CA ALA A 37 9.01 -16.09 -1.85
C ALA A 37 9.20 -16.90 -3.15
N SER A 38 8.61 -16.47 -4.26
CA SER A 38 8.70 -17.19 -5.54
C SER A 38 9.91 -16.84 -6.39
N THR A 39 10.31 -15.56 -6.45
CA THR A 39 11.36 -15.08 -7.35
C THR A 39 12.70 -14.87 -6.63
N GLY A 40 12.70 -14.70 -5.30
CA GLY A 40 13.91 -14.41 -4.52
C GLY A 40 14.52 -13.03 -4.80
N ASN A 41 13.95 -12.24 -5.72
CA ASN A 41 14.43 -10.90 -6.07
C ASN A 41 13.53 -9.80 -5.46
N PRO A 42 14.01 -9.08 -4.42
CA PRO A 42 13.22 -8.08 -3.72
C PRO A 42 12.96 -6.80 -4.52
N THR A 43 13.81 -6.42 -5.48
CA THR A 43 13.55 -5.21 -6.31
C THR A 43 12.34 -5.44 -7.21
N LEU A 44 12.27 -6.60 -7.86
CA LEU A 44 11.17 -6.96 -8.75
C LEU A 44 9.86 -7.09 -7.97
N ALA A 45 9.91 -7.71 -6.78
CA ALA A 45 8.76 -7.83 -5.91
C ALA A 45 8.22 -6.45 -5.46
N LEU A 46 9.10 -5.49 -5.20
CA LEU A 46 8.73 -4.13 -4.81
C LEU A 46 8.04 -3.36 -5.95
N VAL A 47 8.60 -3.43 -7.16
CA VAL A 47 8.01 -2.75 -8.33
C VAL A 47 6.62 -3.32 -8.62
N LEU A 48 6.47 -4.64 -8.59
CA LEU A 48 5.20 -5.30 -8.87
C LEU A 48 4.18 -5.07 -7.75
N SER A 49 4.57 -5.02 -6.48
CA SER A 49 3.65 -4.71 -5.38
C SER A 49 3.17 -3.27 -5.38
N LEU A 50 4.01 -2.32 -5.82
CA LEU A 50 3.60 -0.93 -6.04
C LEU A 50 2.63 -0.83 -7.21
N LEU A 51 2.89 -1.53 -8.32
CA LEU A 51 1.99 -1.57 -9.47
C LEU A 51 0.62 -2.15 -9.10
N THR A 52 0.54 -3.21 -8.28
CA THR A 52 -0.76 -3.74 -7.84
C THR A 52 -1.51 -2.75 -6.96
N GLY A 53 -0.81 -2.03 -6.07
CA GLY A 53 -1.43 -0.97 -5.25
C GLY A 53 -1.96 0.18 -6.08
N LEU A 54 -1.20 0.60 -7.10
CA LEU A 54 -1.60 1.66 -8.04
C LEU A 54 -2.83 1.24 -8.85
N LEU A 55 -2.84 0.02 -9.40
CA LEU A 55 -3.98 -0.50 -10.15
C LEU A 55 -5.22 -0.65 -9.27
N ALA A 56 -5.06 -1.09 -8.02
CA ALA A 56 -6.16 -1.20 -7.06
C ALA A 56 -6.76 0.17 -6.70
N GLY A 57 -5.92 1.17 -6.44
CA GLY A 57 -6.38 2.54 -6.19
C GLY A 57 -7.06 3.16 -7.41
N LEU A 58 -6.52 2.91 -8.61
CA LEU A 58 -7.10 3.39 -9.87
C LEU A 58 -8.44 2.72 -10.17
N LEU A 59 -8.59 1.42 -9.90
CA LEU A 59 -9.88 0.73 -9.97
C LEU A 59 -10.91 1.37 -9.04
N ASN A 60 -10.53 1.68 -7.80
CA ASN A 60 -11.43 2.34 -6.86
C ASN A 60 -11.83 3.74 -7.35
N GLY A 61 -10.88 4.54 -7.84
CA GLY A 61 -11.17 5.86 -8.41
C GLY A 61 -12.12 5.77 -9.62
N ILE A 62 -11.89 4.83 -10.53
CA ILE A 62 -12.77 4.61 -11.69
C ILE A 62 -14.17 4.18 -11.24
N LEU A 63 -14.28 3.27 -10.28
CA LEU A 63 -15.57 2.80 -9.77
C LEU A 63 -16.36 3.96 -9.17
N VAL A 64 -15.72 4.82 -8.38
CA VAL A 64 -16.40 6.00 -7.81
C VAL A 64 -16.89 6.94 -8.91
N VAL A 65 -16.03 7.28 -9.88
CA VAL A 65 -16.36 8.22 -10.96
C VAL A 65 -17.43 7.68 -11.92
N LYS A 66 -17.37 6.40 -12.29
CA LYS A 66 -18.31 5.81 -13.29
C LYS A 66 -19.64 5.37 -12.69
N VAL A 67 -19.65 4.85 -11.47
CA VAL A 67 -20.85 4.19 -10.92
C VAL A 67 -21.82 5.22 -10.33
N GLY A 68 -21.35 6.43 -9.96
CA GLY A 68 -22.22 7.52 -9.48
C GLY A 68 -22.90 7.24 -8.13
N VAL A 69 -22.45 6.19 -7.43
CA VAL A 69 -22.92 5.78 -6.11
C VAL A 69 -21.98 6.40 -5.06
N PRO A 70 -22.45 6.74 -3.85
CA PRO A 70 -21.61 7.29 -2.80
C PRO A 70 -20.29 6.51 -2.59
N SER A 71 -19.17 7.23 -2.55
CA SER A 71 -17.81 6.66 -2.42
C SER A 71 -17.67 5.73 -1.22
N LEU A 72 -18.40 5.98 -0.14
CA LEU A 72 -18.44 5.13 1.06
C LEU A 72 -18.90 3.69 0.74
N ILE A 73 -19.92 3.51 -0.09
CA ILE A 73 -20.47 2.17 -0.40
C ILE A 73 -19.46 1.38 -1.23
N ILE A 74 -18.84 2.05 -2.21
CA ILE A 74 -17.82 1.44 -3.09
C ILE A 74 -16.58 1.09 -2.28
N THR A 75 -16.14 1.96 -1.38
CA THR A 75 -14.93 1.73 -0.58
C THR A 75 -15.14 0.64 0.47
N ILE A 76 -16.33 0.52 1.06
CA ILE A 76 -16.68 -0.63 1.91
C ILE A 76 -16.72 -1.93 1.09
N GLY A 77 -17.37 -1.92 -0.08
CA GLY A 77 -17.46 -3.11 -0.95
C GLY A 77 -16.08 -3.59 -1.41
N THR A 78 -15.23 -2.66 -1.86
CA THR A 78 -13.87 -2.96 -2.29
C THR A 78 -12.98 -3.37 -1.12
N MET A 79 -13.18 -2.80 0.08
CA MET A 79 -12.49 -3.23 1.30
C MET A 79 -12.71 -4.73 1.58
N PHE A 80 -13.95 -5.20 1.47
CA PHE A 80 -14.29 -6.62 1.62
C PHE A 80 -13.76 -7.47 0.47
N PHE A 81 -13.84 -6.98 -0.77
CA PHE A 81 -13.30 -7.68 -1.94
C PHE A 81 -11.79 -7.93 -1.79
N TRP A 82 -11.00 -6.90 -1.50
CA TRP A 82 -9.56 -7.03 -1.32
C TRP A 82 -9.21 -7.91 -0.11
N ARG A 83 -9.94 -7.79 1.00
CA ARG A 83 -9.78 -8.69 2.16
C ARG A 83 -10.07 -10.15 1.83
N GLY A 84 -11.16 -10.41 1.12
CA GLY A 84 -11.53 -11.74 0.67
C GLY A 84 -10.49 -12.31 -0.28
N LEU A 85 -9.99 -11.50 -1.21
CA LEU A 85 -8.94 -11.91 -2.14
C LEU A 85 -7.66 -12.31 -1.41
N ILE A 86 -7.22 -11.52 -0.43
CA ILE A 86 -6.09 -11.89 0.44
C ILE A 86 -6.36 -13.22 1.14
N MET A 87 -7.55 -13.41 1.70
CA MET A 87 -7.89 -14.62 2.46
C MET A 87 -7.89 -15.88 1.58
N VAL A 88 -8.45 -15.78 0.37
CA VAL A 88 -8.46 -16.87 -0.61
C VAL A 88 -7.05 -17.15 -1.13
N CYS A 89 -6.31 -16.12 -1.53
CA CYS A 89 -4.98 -16.31 -2.11
C CYS A 89 -3.93 -16.75 -1.08
N SER A 90 -4.04 -16.30 0.17
CA SER A 90 -3.14 -16.69 1.26
C SER A 90 -3.52 -18.04 1.89
N GLY A 91 -4.72 -18.56 1.62
CA GLY A 91 -5.26 -19.76 2.27
C GLY A 91 -5.36 -19.62 3.79
N GLY A 92 -5.43 -18.38 4.31
CA GLY A 92 -5.37 -18.06 5.74
C GLY A 92 -3.97 -18.18 6.39
N ILE A 93 -2.93 -18.52 5.63
CA ILE A 93 -1.57 -18.72 6.17
C ILE A 93 -0.70 -17.50 5.84
N GLY A 94 -0.15 -16.84 6.87
CA GLY A 94 0.82 -15.76 6.69
C GLY A 94 2.18 -16.31 6.26
N LYS A 95 2.70 -15.84 5.12
CA LYS A 95 4.09 -16.12 4.72
C LYS A 95 5.01 -15.07 5.36
N THR A 96 6.09 -15.53 5.99
CA THR A 96 7.03 -14.64 6.67
C THR A 96 8.23 -14.35 5.75
N LEU A 97 8.63 -13.09 5.66
CA LEU A 97 9.80 -12.61 4.89
C LEU A 97 11.14 -12.93 5.59
N VAL A 98 11.32 -14.18 6.05
CA VAL A 98 12.56 -14.65 6.72
C VAL A 98 13.82 -14.55 5.84
N PRO A 99 13.79 -14.75 4.50
CA PRO A 99 15.03 -14.79 3.71
C PRO A 99 15.60 -13.43 3.27
N ILE A 100 14.96 -12.29 3.58
CA ILE A 100 15.31 -10.97 2.98
C ILE A 100 15.87 -9.98 4.02
N LYS A 101 16.15 -10.46 5.24
CA LYS A 101 16.64 -9.62 6.35
C LYS A 101 17.94 -8.86 6.04
N ASP A 102 18.72 -9.33 5.06
CA ASP A 102 20.06 -8.79 4.75
C ASP A 102 20.13 -7.95 3.47
N THR A 103 19.02 -7.71 2.76
CA THR A 103 19.07 -6.89 1.53
C THR A 103 19.07 -5.40 1.84
N ILE A 104 19.93 -4.65 1.14
CA ILE A 104 20.06 -3.18 1.19
C ILE A 104 18.71 -2.46 1.11
N LEU A 105 17.77 -2.98 0.31
CA LEU A 105 16.40 -2.47 0.20
C LEU A 105 15.64 -2.46 1.53
N LEU A 106 15.71 -3.55 2.31
CA LEU A 106 15.01 -3.63 3.58
C LEU A 106 15.60 -2.64 4.59
N LYS A 107 16.93 -2.44 4.54
CA LYS A 107 17.64 -1.47 5.38
C LYS A 107 17.30 -0.01 5.00
N SER A 108 17.03 0.28 3.73
CA SER A 108 16.63 1.62 3.26
C SER A 108 15.14 1.93 3.43
N LEU A 109 14.26 0.92 3.41
CA LEU A 109 12.79 1.10 3.51
C LEU A 109 12.28 0.93 4.95
N VAL A 110 12.83 -0.02 5.70
CA VAL A 110 12.37 -0.41 7.04
C VAL A 110 13.48 -0.27 8.08
N GLY A 111 14.74 -0.16 7.66
CA GLY A 111 15.86 -0.03 8.56
C GLY A 111 15.85 1.27 9.37
N ARG A 112 16.60 1.25 10.48
CA ARG A 112 16.91 2.42 11.30
C ARG A 112 18.24 2.99 10.85
N ILE A 113 18.23 4.18 10.27
CA ILE A 113 19.45 4.88 9.89
C ILE A 113 20.03 5.49 11.18
N GLY A 114 21.25 5.07 11.54
CA GLY A 114 21.94 5.53 12.75
C GLY A 114 21.35 5.05 14.08
N GLY A 115 20.48 4.03 14.08
CA GLY A 115 19.90 3.45 15.31
C GLY A 115 18.76 4.26 15.95
N VAL A 116 18.60 5.54 15.58
CA VAL A 116 17.64 6.47 16.22
C VAL A 116 16.45 6.79 15.31
N VAL A 117 16.67 6.95 14.00
CA VAL A 117 15.61 7.40 13.07
C VAL A 117 15.13 6.24 12.20
N PRO A 118 13.83 5.87 12.27
CA PRO A 118 13.25 4.93 11.31
C PRO A 118 13.24 5.56 9.92
N ALA A 119 13.76 4.86 8.90
CA ALA A 119 13.81 5.39 7.53
C ALA A 119 12.43 5.84 7.02
N GLN A 120 11.36 5.22 7.53
CA GLN A 120 9.97 5.61 7.28
C GLN A 120 9.66 7.08 7.59
N ALA A 121 10.32 7.68 8.59
CA ALA A 121 10.15 9.10 8.92
C ALA A 121 10.74 10.01 7.84
N LEU A 122 11.89 9.65 7.27
CA LEU A 122 12.50 10.40 6.16
C LEU A 122 11.61 10.35 4.91
N TRP A 123 11.10 9.16 4.58
CA TRP A 123 10.14 9.00 3.48
C TRP A 123 8.85 9.80 3.72
N ALA A 124 8.35 9.83 4.95
CA ALA A 124 7.18 10.64 5.30
C ALA A 124 7.43 12.13 5.09
N ILE A 125 8.59 12.65 5.50
CA ILE A 125 8.95 14.07 5.32
C ILE A 125 9.11 14.39 3.83
N GLY A 126 9.81 13.55 3.08
CA GLY A 126 9.99 13.74 1.63
C GLY A 126 8.67 13.73 0.86
N LEU A 127 7.78 12.77 1.17
CA LEU A 127 6.45 12.72 0.57
C LEU A 127 5.56 13.89 1.00
N ALA A 128 5.64 14.32 2.27
CA ALA A 128 4.90 15.49 2.74
C ALA A 128 5.32 16.75 1.98
N PHE A 129 6.62 16.96 1.79
CA PHE A 129 7.14 18.10 1.03
C PHE A 129 6.68 18.06 -0.44
N LEU A 130 6.68 16.87 -1.06
CA LEU A 130 6.19 16.69 -2.42
C LEU A 130 4.68 17.00 -2.53
N PHE A 131 3.86 16.49 -1.60
CA PHE A 131 2.43 16.79 -1.56
C PHE A 131 2.16 18.27 -1.35
N TRP A 132 2.95 18.94 -0.50
CA TRP A 132 2.86 20.38 -0.29
C TRP A 132 3.16 21.22 -1.54
N LEU A 133 3.99 20.72 -2.46
CA LEU A 133 4.24 21.39 -3.75
C LEU A 133 3.13 21.19 -4.77
N VAL A 134 2.40 20.07 -4.68
CA VAL A 134 1.39 19.66 -5.67
C VAL A 134 -0.01 20.17 -5.30
N LEU A 135 -0.31 20.30 -4.01
CA LEU A 135 -1.57 20.83 -3.45
C LEU A 135 -1.53 22.35 -3.35
#